data_AF-A0A812RKV6-F1
#
_entry.id   AF-A0A812RKV6-F1
#
_cell.length_a   1.000
_cell.length_b   1.000
_cell.length_c   1.000
_cell.angle_alpha   90.00
_cell.angle_beta   90.00
_cell.angle_gamma   90.00
#
_symmetry.space_group_name_H-M   'P 1'
#
loop_
_entity.id
_entity.type
_entity.pdbx_description
1 polymer ?
#
loop_
_entity_poly.entity_id
_entity_poly.type
_entity_poly.pdbx_seq_one_letter_code
_entity_poly.pdbx_strand_id
1 'polypeptide(L)'
;MFEDLDPPYLAACGVTSFFHRCGSDPGLSWVHVAREAVGSKRGRGSASEQRSSKVVRQRSDAQPRPLEVQTLRVQPFGAQSLPPQRRPAGAAAPAAPAPPDEHRSDDEPAPEFAAADQDEDERMLQAVAERGARATGVHEEGVGDGGEVEVVTQLTLLHAHLNVAFQRGLASLDDISLRDEMRKRVFTLQTVPVKIRGAARTAMRAGLQLAADQASPEQELRGWKLFVLAPRMLLYREPGVTRLTPDELHRRVTLFQQGAWLQLLRDAALAAGAGRRRHTTVPDTEATRAARATALVHLGELSAAGRALVAAPLAPGNEETFAELQDPARRPSRPYAPMPAHILDFRPEGNSQLPAHVLCTALRTARRGSAPGPSGMTNEHLRVLLDDEEDSALLHTAAERVVQGRAPPAVIEALRVGRLVALRKPAGGVRALVVGDVLRRLVGRVKAANKVIR
;
A
#
# COMPACT_ATOMS: atom_id res chain seq x y z
N MET A 1 -7.37 -53.85 38.39
CA MET A 1 -6.46 -52.94 39.11
C MET A 1 -6.43 -51.64 38.31
N PHE A 2 -7.31 -50.70 38.72
CA PHE A 2 -7.43 -49.28 38.37
C PHE A 2 -7.49 -48.94 36.86
N GLU A 3 -8.61 -48.58 36.22
CA GLU A 3 -9.77 -47.74 36.63
C GLU A 3 -9.40 -46.38 37.23
N ASP A 4 -10.12 -45.36 36.75
CA ASP A 4 -10.13 -43.93 37.12
C ASP A 4 -9.13 -42.98 36.43
N LEU A 5 -9.64 -42.16 35.50
CA LEU A 5 -9.89 -40.72 35.74
C LEU A 5 -10.57 -40.05 34.52
N ASP A 6 -11.74 -39.45 34.77
CA ASP A 6 -12.52 -38.59 33.88
C ASP A 6 -11.92 -37.17 33.73
N PRO A 7 -12.29 -36.40 32.66
CA PRO A 7 -11.86 -35.03 32.38
C PRO A 7 -12.80 -33.97 33.02
N PRO A 8 -12.44 -32.67 33.11
CA PRO A 8 -12.81 -31.71 32.04
C PRO A 8 -11.91 -30.46 31.91
N TYR A 9 -12.03 -29.71 30.80
CA TYR A 9 -12.25 -28.24 30.77
C TYR A 9 -12.31 -27.71 29.32
N LEU A 10 -13.55 -27.57 28.80
CA LEU A 10 -13.94 -26.62 27.76
C LEU A 10 -14.72 -25.51 28.46
N ALA A 11 -14.22 -24.26 28.44
CA ALA A 11 -14.97 -23.00 28.48
C ALA A 11 -14.05 -21.84 28.88
N ALA A 12 -13.78 -20.92 27.96
CA ALA A 12 -13.76 -19.48 28.25
C ALA A 12 -13.64 -18.66 26.95
N CYS A 13 -14.51 -17.66 26.83
CA CYS A 13 -14.58 -16.58 25.84
C CYS A 13 -15.37 -16.86 24.56
N GLY A 14 -16.69 -17.00 24.74
CA GLY A 14 -17.65 -16.39 23.85
C GLY A 14 -17.80 -14.90 24.15
N VAL A 15 -18.01 -14.09 23.10
CA VAL A 15 -18.88 -12.91 23.16
C VAL A 15 -19.73 -12.95 21.90
N THR A 16 -20.99 -13.30 22.14
CA THR A 16 -22.11 -13.21 21.22
C THR A 16 -22.46 -11.76 20.89
N SER A 17 -22.83 -11.58 19.64
CA SER A 17 -23.71 -10.55 19.09
C SER A 17 -24.83 -10.10 20.03
N PHE A 18 -25.03 -8.78 20.11
CA PHE A 18 -26.28 -8.16 20.57
C PHE A 18 -26.66 -7.05 19.59
N PHE A 19 -27.83 -7.22 18.96
CA PHE A 19 -28.56 -6.20 18.22
C PHE A 19 -29.88 -5.99 18.98
N HIS A 20 -30.18 -4.77 19.41
CA HIS A 20 -31.56 -4.27 19.47
C HIS A 20 -31.60 -2.74 19.59
N ARG A 21 -31.97 -2.12 18.47
CA ARG A 21 -32.99 -1.08 18.27
C ARG A 21 -33.42 -0.17 19.45
N CYS A 22 -33.16 1.13 19.32
CA CYS A 22 -34.01 2.31 19.65
C CYS A 22 -33.33 3.50 18.93
N GLY A 23 -33.97 4.27 18.05
CA GLY A 23 -35.16 5.07 18.29
C GLY A 23 -34.73 6.55 18.26
N SER A 24 -35.20 7.26 17.24
CA SER A 24 -35.02 8.67 16.87
C SER A 24 -35.30 9.70 17.97
N ASP A 25 -34.48 10.76 18.07
CA ASP A 25 -34.89 12.15 17.77
C ASP A 25 -33.75 13.20 17.94
N PRO A 26 -33.79 14.35 17.25
CA PRO A 26 -32.72 15.36 17.23
C PRO A 26 -33.02 16.59 18.10
N GLY A 27 -31.94 17.28 18.53
CA GLY A 27 -31.99 18.69 18.93
C GLY A 27 -31.70 18.95 20.42
N LEU A 28 -30.58 19.63 20.68
CA LEU A 28 -30.58 20.93 21.37
C LEU A 28 -29.16 21.47 21.54
N SER A 29 -29.12 22.79 21.41
CA SER A 29 -28.01 23.72 21.46
C SER A 29 -27.35 23.77 22.83
N TRP A 30 -26.07 24.19 22.85
CA TRP A 30 -25.58 25.10 23.88
C TRP A 30 -24.66 26.15 23.26
N VAL A 31 -24.97 27.38 23.64
CA VAL A 31 -24.36 28.65 23.28
C VAL A 31 -23.56 29.15 24.50
N HIS A 32 -22.53 29.97 24.21
CA HIS A 32 -21.91 31.04 25.02
C HIS A 32 -20.52 30.85 25.68
N VAL A 33 -19.64 31.80 25.30
CA VAL A 33 -18.73 32.66 26.13
C VAL A 33 -17.38 32.01 26.51
N ALA A 34 -16.20 32.60 26.36
CA ALA A 34 -15.80 34.01 26.50
C ALA A 34 -14.59 34.42 25.64
N ARG A 35 -14.47 35.75 25.48
CA ARG A 35 -13.42 36.56 24.88
C ARG A 35 -12.58 37.20 26.00
N GLU A 36 -11.38 37.69 25.64
CA GLU A 36 -10.42 38.51 26.45
C GLU A 36 -9.57 37.75 27.49
N ALA A 37 -8.28 38.02 27.72
CA ALA A 37 -7.48 39.23 27.50
C ALA A 37 -6.00 38.91 27.23
N VAL A 38 -5.36 39.78 26.43
CA VAL A 38 -3.90 39.91 26.27
C VAL A 38 -3.38 40.81 27.39
N GLY A 39 -2.36 40.35 28.12
CA GLY A 39 -1.73 41.10 29.21
C GLY A 39 -0.23 40.87 29.26
N SER A 40 0.52 41.79 28.64
CA SER A 40 1.96 41.99 28.75
C SER A 40 2.40 42.23 30.21
N LYS A 41 3.52 41.65 30.65
CA LYS A 41 4.37 42.25 31.70
C LYS A 41 5.82 41.74 31.63
N ARG A 42 6.73 42.71 31.52
CA ARG A 42 8.18 42.61 31.74
C ARG A 42 8.48 42.39 33.23
N GLY A 43 9.59 41.71 33.53
CA GLY A 43 10.25 41.73 34.83
C GLY A 43 11.64 41.10 34.80
N ARG A 44 12.68 41.90 35.01
CA ARG A 44 14.08 41.49 35.23
C ARG A 44 14.23 40.89 36.64
N GLY A 45 15.18 39.98 36.80
CA GLY A 45 15.66 39.55 38.12
C GLY A 45 16.78 38.50 38.02
N SER A 46 18.01 38.95 38.20
CA SER A 46 19.23 38.16 38.39
C SER A 46 19.30 37.50 39.78
N ALA A 47 19.92 36.32 39.89
CA ALA A 47 20.98 36.01 40.88
C ALA A 47 21.34 34.50 40.91
N SER A 48 22.65 34.25 41.04
CA SER A 48 23.36 33.19 41.80
C SER A 48 22.90 31.72 41.65
N GLU A 49 23.71 30.84 41.06
CA GLU A 49 24.85 30.14 41.71
C GLU A 49 24.39 29.03 42.68
N GLN A 50 24.57 27.76 42.28
CA GLN A 50 25.17 26.74 43.15
C GLN A 50 25.44 25.41 42.44
N ARG A 51 26.62 24.89 42.77
CA ARG A 51 27.26 23.66 42.35
C ARG A 51 26.47 22.42 42.78
N SER A 52 26.47 21.39 41.93
CA SER A 52 26.46 20.00 42.40
C SER A 52 27.16 19.10 41.40
N SER A 53 28.45 18.94 41.63
CA SER A 53 29.31 17.89 41.10
C SER A 53 28.83 16.53 41.61
N LYS A 54 28.26 15.71 40.72
CA LYS A 54 27.90 14.32 41.02
C LYS A 54 29.07 13.41 40.63
N VAL A 55 29.66 12.82 41.66
CA VAL A 55 30.75 11.83 41.62
C VAL A 55 30.32 10.61 40.81
N VAL A 56 30.95 10.38 39.65
CA VAL A 56 30.86 9.12 38.91
C VAL A 56 31.94 8.20 39.43
N ARG A 57 31.55 7.13 40.13
CA ARG A 57 32.43 6.02 40.50
C ARG A 57 32.83 5.26 39.24
N GLN A 58 34.11 5.34 38.87
CA GLN A 58 34.76 4.40 37.97
C GLN A 58 34.68 2.99 38.56
N ARG A 59 34.06 2.06 37.83
CA ARG A 59 34.23 0.63 38.06
C ARG A 59 35.32 0.14 37.12
N SER A 60 36.30 -0.48 37.75
CA SER A 60 37.53 -1.04 37.21
C SER A 60 37.30 -2.19 36.24
N ASP A 61 38.22 -2.26 35.30
CA ASP A 61 38.38 -3.25 34.24
C ASP A 61 38.37 -4.69 34.75
N ALA A 62 37.56 -5.52 34.10
CA ALA A 62 37.70 -6.97 34.12
C ALA A 62 38.20 -7.42 32.73
N GLN A 63 39.45 -7.87 32.68
CA GLN A 63 40.04 -8.49 31.50
C GLN A 63 39.28 -9.78 31.13
N PRO A 64 38.90 -10.00 29.85
CA PRO A 64 38.42 -11.29 29.40
C PRO A 64 39.61 -12.23 29.12
N ARG A 65 39.53 -13.44 29.69
CA ARG A 65 40.44 -14.57 29.41
C ARG A 65 40.29 -15.02 27.94
N PRO A 66 41.37 -15.42 27.25
CA PRO A 66 41.27 -15.96 25.90
C PRO A 66 40.66 -17.37 25.92
N LEU A 67 39.67 -17.59 25.05
CA LEU A 67 39.10 -18.90 24.76
C LEU A 67 40.03 -19.63 23.78
N GLU A 68 40.51 -20.81 24.19
CA GLU A 68 41.17 -21.78 23.32
C GLU A 68 40.22 -22.24 22.21
N VAL A 69 40.65 -22.02 20.96
CA VAL A 69 39.98 -22.53 19.76
C VAL A 69 40.52 -23.94 19.49
N GLN A 70 39.77 -24.97 19.90
CA GLN A 70 40.00 -26.33 19.42
C GLN A 70 39.61 -26.43 17.94
N THR A 71 40.60 -26.71 17.10
CA THR A 71 40.42 -26.98 15.68
C THR A 71 39.91 -28.41 15.49
N LEU A 72 38.61 -28.55 15.25
CA LEU A 72 38.00 -29.81 14.80
C LEU A 72 38.38 -30.06 13.33
N ARG A 73 39.28 -31.03 13.12
CA ARG A 73 39.61 -31.62 11.81
C ARG A 73 38.37 -32.33 11.26
N VAL A 74 37.83 -31.81 10.15
CA VAL A 74 36.79 -32.48 9.36
C VAL A 74 37.47 -33.51 8.43
N GLN A 75 37.16 -34.80 8.61
CA GLN A 75 37.52 -35.84 7.65
C GLN A 75 36.55 -35.83 6.45
N PRO A 76 37.03 -36.10 5.22
CA PRO A 76 36.16 -36.18 4.05
C PRO A 76 35.33 -37.48 4.06
N PHE A 77 34.01 -37.34 3.92
CA PHE A 77 33.09 -38.46 3.72
C PHE A 77 33.33 -39.11 2.36
N GLY A 78 33.70 -40.39 2.39
CA GLY A 78 33.76 -41.26 1.22
C GLY A 78 32.37 -41.59 0.68
N ALA A 79 32.28 -41.65 -0.65
CA ALA A 79 31.08 -42.05 -1.38
C ALA A 79 30.69 -43.50 -1.04
N GLN A 80 29.51 -43.68 -0.45
CA GLN A 80 28.88 -44.99 -0.33
C GLN A 80 27.69 -45.08 -1.30
N SER A 81 27.76 -46.12 -2.12
CA SER A 81 26.79 -46.54 -3.11
C SER A 81 25.47 -46.94 -2.45
N LEU A 82 24.35 -46.35 -2.88
CA LEU A 82 23.01 -46.77 -2.46
C LEU A 82 22.63 -48.10 -3.13
N PRO A 83 22.05 -49.07 -2.40
CA PRO A 83 21.50 -50.29 -3.00
C PRO A 83 20.14 -50.03 -3.68
N PRO A 84 19.76 -50.83 -4.70
CA PRO A 84 18.55 -50.62 -5.49
C PRO A 84 17.29 -50.93 -4.69
N GLN A 85 16.35 -49.99 -4.66
CA GLN A 85 15.04 -50.16 -4.05
C GLN A 85 14.16 -51.09 -4.90
N ARG A 86 13.66 -52.17 -4.27
CA ARG A 86 12.62 -53.04 -4.81
C ARG A 86 11.27 -52.31 -4.81
N ARG A 87 10.59 -52.32 -5.97
CA ARG A 87 9.17 -51.93 -6.08
C ARG A 87 8.28 -53.03 -5.51
N PRO A 88 7.33 -52.75 -4.60
CA PRO A 88 6.22 -53.66 -4.34
C PRO A 88 5.13 -53.48 -5.39
N ALA A 89 4.62 -54.62 -5.86
CA ALA A 89 3.50 -54.75 -6.77
C ALA A 89 2.16 -54.64 -6.00
N GLY A 90 1.15 -54.10 -6.69
CA GLY A 90 -0.25 -54.49 -6.54
C GLY A 90 -0.97 -54.10 -5.24
N ALA A 91 -1.71 -52.99 -5.27
CA ALA A 91 -2.90 -52.82 -4.44
C ALA A 91 -3.99 -52.13 -5.27
N ALA A 92 -5.11 -52.84 -5.41
CA ALA A 92 -6.29 -52.43 -6.16
C ALA A 92 -6.99 -51.24 -5.49
N ALA A 93 -7.51 -50.33 -6.31
CA ALA A 93 -8.29 -49.17 -5.89
C ALA A 93 -9.72 -49.59 -5.48
N PRO A 94 -10.24 -49.15 -4.33
CA PRO A 94 -11.66 -49.28 -4.01
C PRO A 94 -12.50 -48.22 -4.75
N ALA A 95 -13.69 -48.63 -5.15
CA ALA A 95 -14.67 -47.88 -5.92
C ALA A 95 -15.18 -46.62 -5.19
N ALA A 96 -15.41 -45.56 -5.97
CA ALA A 96 -15.99 -44.30 -5.53
C ALA A 96 -17.50 -44.45 -5.22
N PRO A 97 -18.02 -43.86 -4.14
CA PRO A 97 -19.46 -43.78 -3.90
C PRO A 97 -20.10 -42.68 -4.75
N ALA A 98 -21.32 -42.94 -5.20
CA ALA A 98 -22.16 -42.05 -6.00
C ALA A 98 -22.54 -40.76 -5.24
N PRO A 99 -22.74 -39.63 -5.95
CA PRO A 99 -23.21 -38.38 -5.35
C PRO A 99 -24.71 -38.44 -5.05
N PRO A 100 -25.19 -37.80 -3.96
CA PRO A 100 -26.62 -37.63 -3.74
C PRO A 100 -27.18 -36.47 -4.58
N ASP A 101 -28.35 -36.74 -5.17
CA ASP A 101 -29.30 -35.77 -5.70
C ASP A 101 -29.87 -34.91 -4.56
N GLU A 102 -29.74 -33.57 -4.64
CA GLU A 102 -30.69 -32.67 -3.99
C GLU A 102 -30.95 -31.43 -4.85
N HIS A 103 -32.13 -31.46 -5.49
CA HIS A 103 -32.89 -30.28 -5.85
C HIS A 103 -33.38 -29.57 -4.57
N ARG A 104 -33.05 -28.29 -4.40
CA ARG A 104 -33.93 -27.34 -3.71
C ARG A 104 -33.70 -25.93 -4.23
N SER A 105 -34.66 -25.46 -5.02
CA SER A 105 -34.84 -24.09 -5.45
C SER A 105 -35.56 -23.32 -4.34
N ASP A 106 -34.88 -22.36 -3.72
CA ASP A 106 -35.51 -21.31 -2.93
C ASP A 106 -35.20 -19.97 -3.62
N ASP A 107 -36.20 -19.44 -4.32
CA ASP A 107 -36.27 -18.06 -4.80
C ASP A 107 -36.55 -17.15 -3.59
N GLU A 108 -35.53 -16.41 -3.14
CA GLU A 108 -35.72 -15.19 -2.35
C GLU A 108 -35.36 -13.96 -3.21
N PRO A 109 -36.24 -12.94 -3.30
CA PRO A 109 -35.95 -11.74 -4.05
C PRO A 109 -34.90 -10.89 -3.31
N ALA A 110 -33.89 -10.45 -4.05
CA ALA A 110 -32.85 -9.55 -3.56
C ALA A 110 -33.45 -8.22 -3.04
N PRO A 111 -32.91 -7.66 -1.95
CA PRO A 111 -33.35 -6.36 -1.46
C PRO A 111 -32.87 -5.26 -2.42
N GLU A 112 -33.84 -4.49 -2.90
CA GLU A 112 -33.66 -3.25 -3.65
C GLU A 112 -33.00 -2.21 -2.72
N PHE A 113 -31.66 -2.14 -2.73
CA PHE A 113 -30.92 -1.11 -2.04
C PHE A 113 -30.80 0.14 -2.91
N ALA A 114 -31.39 1.21 -2.37
CA ALA A 114 -31.61 2.50 -2.98
C ALA A 114 -30.33 3.26 -3.37
N ALA A 115 -30.47 4.03 -4.45
CA ALA A 115 -29.52 4.95 -5.08
C ALA A 115 -29.18 6.20 -4.24
N ALA A 116 -28.75 6.04 -2.98
CA ALA A 116 -28.56 7.17 -2.06
C ALA A 116 -27.15 7.82 -2.06
N ASP A 117 -26.16 7.26 -2.76
CA ASP A 117 -24.74 7.67 -2.58
C ASP A 117 -24.18 8.59 -3.69
N GLN A 118 -24.93 8.83 -4.78
CA GLN A 118 -24.54 9.83 -5.80
C GLN A 118 -24.67 11.28 -5.28
N ASP A 119 -25.44 11.47 -4.22
CA ASP A 119 -25.80 12.76 -3.64
C ASP A 119 -24.63 13.36 -2.81
N GLU A 120 -23.71 12.57 -2.26
CA GLU A 120 -22.62 13.12 -1.43
C GLU A 120 -21.48 13.78 -2.23
N ASP A 121 -21.13 13.25 -3.40
CA ASP A 121 -20.10 13.86 -4.27
C ASP A 121 -20.66 15.12 -4.96
N GLU A 122 -21.95 15.15 -5.34
CA GLU A 122 -22.65 16.37 -5.78
C GLU A 122 -22.75 17.39 -4.64
N ARG A 123 -23.13 16.97 -3.41
CA ARG A 123 -23.17 17.86 -2.24
C ARG A 123 -21.80 18.41 -1.86
N MET A 124 -20.71 17.66 -2.03
CA MET A 124 -19.37 18.19 -1.78
C MET A 124 -18.98 19.27 -2.80
N LEU A 125 -19.31 19.07 -4.08
CA LEU A 125 -19.09 20.07 -5.14
C LEU A 125 -20.00 21.30 -4.95
N GLN A 126 -21.25 21.08 -4.55
CA GLN A 126 -22.22 22.14 -4.26
C GLN A 126 -21.84 22.93 -3.00
N ALA A 127 -21.32 22.28 -1.95
CA ALA A 127 -20.81 22.96 -0.76
C ALA A 127 -19.54 23.81 -1.04
N VAL A 128 -18.71 23.40 -2.01
CA VAL A 128 -17.58 24.23 -2.49
C VAL A 128 -18.10 25.43 -3.27
N ALA A 129 -19.11 25.25 -4.13
CA ALA A 129 -19.77 26.33 -4.84
C ALA A 129 -20.45 27.34 -3.89
N GLU A 130 -21.19 26.86 -2.88
CA GLU A 130 -21.84 27.70 -1.87
C GLU A 130 -20.85 28.48 -1.00
N ARG A 131 -19.70 27.89 -0.66
CA ARG A 131 -18.62 28.61 0.04
C ARG A 131 -17.99 29.69 -0.83
N GLY A 132 -17.95 29.50 -2.15
CA GLY A 132 -17.58 30.53 -3.12
C GLY A 132 -18.58 31.69 -3.13
N ALA A 133 -19.88 31.38 -3.18
CA ALA A 133 -20.95 32.38 -3.19
C ALA A 133 -21.08 33.18 -1.87
N ARG A 134 -20.81 32.56 -0.72
CA ARG A 134 -20.82 33.27 0.58
C ARG A 134 -19.62 34.20 0.76
N ALA A 135 -18.51 33.97 0.04
CA ALA A 135 -17.35 34.86 0.08
C ALA A 135 -17.57 36.17 -0.69
N THR A 136 -18.56 36.23 -1.58
CA THR A 136 -18.85 37.42 -2.41
C THR A 136 -19.86 38.40 -1.80
N GLY A 137 -20.43 38.11 -0.62
CA GLY A 137 -21.11 39.11 0.20
C GLY A 137 -22.19 39.94 -0.52
N VAL A 138 -23.03 39.31 -1.35
CA VAL A 138 -24.14 40.00 -2.02
C VAL A 138 -25.40 39.85 -1.17
N HIS A 139 -25.83 40.94 -0.57
CA HIS A 139 -27.12 41.04 0.13
C HIS A 139 -28.26 41.02 -0.89
N GLU A 140 -29.19 40.09 -0.71
CA GLU A 140 -30.42 39.95 -1.48
C GLU A 140 -31.43 41.05 -1.12
N GLU A 141 -31.54 42.08 -1.95
CA GLU A 141 -32.79 42.85 -2.11
C GLU A 141 -32.99 43.17 -3.59
N GLY A 142 -33.93 42.49 -4.23
CA GLY A 142 -34.36 42.74 -5.62
C GLY A 142 -34.24 41.52 -6.53
N VAL A 143 -35.28 40.70 -6.56
CA VAL A 143 -35.44 39.57 -7.49
C VAL A 143 -35.54 40.09 -8.92
N GLY A 144 -34.41 40.05 -9.63
CA GLY A 144 -34.34 40.07 -11.09
C GLY A 144 -34.01 38.66 -11.56
N ASP A 145 -34.83 38.13 -12.48
CA ASP A 145 -34.81 36.81 -13.13
C ASP A 145 -33.55 36.52 -13.99
N GLY A 146 -32.39 37.09 -13.63
CA GLY A 146 -31.13 37.01 -14.38
C GLY A 146 -30.01 36.25 -13.69
N GLY A 147 -30.17 35.86 -12.41
CA GLY A 147 -29.09 35.25 -11.60
C GLY A 147 -28.82 33.77 -11.89
N GLU A 148 -29.82 32.96 -12.22
CA GLU A 148 -29.63 31.51 -12.44
C GLU A 148 -28.82 31.20 -13.71
N VAL A 149 -28.95 32.01 -14.76
CA VAL A 149 -28.23 31.81 -16.03
C VAL A 149 -26.72 32.05 -15.85
N GLU A 150 -26.33 32.96 -14.96
CA GLU A 150 -24.92 33.26 -14.71
C GLU A 150 -24.20 32.12 -13.97
N VAL A 151 -24.84 31.50 -12.98
CA VAL A 151 -24.25 30.41 -12.18
C VAL A 151 -24.03 29.14 -13.02
N VAL A 152 -25.02 28.75 -13.85
CA VAL A 152 -24.90 27.60 -14.75
C VAL A 152 -23.78 27.80 -15.78
N THR A 153 -23.62 29.02 -16.28
CA THR A 153 -22.55 29.36 -17.23
C THR A 153 -21.17 29.25 -16.58
N GLN A 154 -21.00 29.75 -15.35
CA GLN A 154 -19.74 29.65 -14.62
C GLN A 154 -19.34 28.20 -14.30
N LEU A 155 -20.30 27.37 -13.89
CA LEU A 155 -20.07 25.94 -13.61
C LEU A 155 -19.64 25.17 -14.87
N THR A 156 -20.29 25.46 -16.00
CA THR A 156 -19.97 24.84 -17.30
C THR A 156 -18.56 25.23 -17.77
N LEU A 157 -18.19 26.51 -17.61
CA LEU A 157 -16.83 26.99 -17.92
C LEU A 157 -15.78 26.34 -17.01
N LEU A 158 -16.08 26.20 -15.72
CA LEU A 158 -15.18 25.52 -14.77
C LEU A 158 -14.97 24.04 -15.16
N HIS A 159 -16.05 23.32 -15.50
CA HIS A 159 -15.96 21.94 -15.97
C HIS A 159 -15.16 21.83 -17.27
N ALA A 160 -15.38 22.73 -18.23
CA ALA A 160 -14.61 22.77 -19.47
C ALA A 160 -13.12 23.03 -19.20
N HIS A 161 -12.79 23.96 -18.30
CA HIS A 161 -11.40 24.25 -17.92
C HIS A 161 -10.73 23.07 -17.22
N LEU A 162 -11.43 22.41 -16.29
CA LEU A 162 -10.96 21.21 -15.62
C LEU A 162 -10.73 20.07 -16.63
N ASN A 163 -11.61 19.92 -17.62
CA ASN A 163 -11.44 18.94 -18.68
C ASN A 163 -10.21 19.27 -19.55
N VAL A 164 -10.03 20.52 -19.99
CA VAL A 164 -8.84 20.94 -20.75
C VAL A 164 -7.55 20.70 -19.97
N ALA A 165 -7.52 21.04 -18.68
CA ALA A 165 -6.37 20.82 -17.80
C ALA A 165 -6.09 19.32 -17.61
N PHE A 166 -7.13 18.52 -17.41
CA PHE A 166 -7.02 17.07 -17.29
C PHE A 166 -6.49 16.42 -18.59
N GLN A 167 -7.02 16.81 -19.75
CA GLN A 167 -6.54 16.34 -21.06
C GLN A 167 -5.08 16.74 -21.31
N ARG A 168 -4.68 17.96 -20.92
CA ARG A 168 -3.28 18.39 -20.96
C ARG A 168 -2.41 17.52 -20.05
N GLY A 169 -2.88 17.21 -18.85
CA GLY A 169 -2.22 16.28 -17.94
C GLY A 169 -2.03 14.91 -18.57
N LEU A 170 -3.09 14.34 -19.15
CA LEU A 170 -3.05 13.06 -19.86
C LEU A 170 -2.05 13.06 -21.01
N ALA A 171 -2.08 14.07 -21.87
CA ALA A 171 -1.13 14.21 -22.97
C ALA A 171 0.32 14.29 -22.46
N SER A 172 0.56 14.98 -21.33
CA SER A 172 1.90 15.06 -20.73
C SER A 172 2.44 13.71 -20.25
N LEU A 173 1.60 12.69 -20.05
CA LEU A 173 2.06 11.35 -19.69
C LEU A 173 2.68 10.61 -20.86
N ASP A 174 2.49 11.04 -22.11
CA ASP A 174 3.08 10.39 -23.28
C ASP A 174 4.61 10.43 -23.22
N ASP A 175 5.17 11.53 -22.71
CA ASP A 175 6.60 11.74 -22.51
C ASP A 175 7.20 10.90 -21.38
N ILE A 176 6.37 10.19 -20.61
CA ILE A 176 6.82 9.36 -19.48
C ILE A 176 6.98 7.90 -19.89
N SER A 177 8.23 7.42 -19.85
CA SER A 177 8.54 5.99 -19.76
C SER A 177 8.17 5.48 -18.36
N LEU A 178 7.08 4.73 -18.26
CA LEU A 178 6.57 4.23 -16.98
C LEU A 178 7.61 3.35 -16.26
N ARG A 179 8.37 2.55 -17.02
CA ARG A 179 9.45 1.70 -16.50
C ARG A 179 10.55 2.53 -15.86
N ASP A 180 11.00 3.60 -16.51
CA ASP A 180 12.08 4.44 -15.98
C ASP A 180 11.60 5.30 -14.81
N GLU A 181 10.36 5.76 -14.84
CA GLU A 181 9.75 6.46 -13.71
C GLU A 181 9.65 5.55 -12.47
N MET A 182 9.22 4.28 -12.64
CA MET A 182 9.18 3.30 -11.55
C MET A 182 10.56 2.92 -11.01
N ARG A 183 11.64 3.07 -11.78
CA ARG A 183 13.02 2.90 -11.29
C ARG A 183 13.45 4.04 -10.35
N LYS A 184 12.90 5.25 -10.52
CA LYS A 184 13.17 6.36 -9.61
C LYS A 184 12.59 6.03 -8.23
N ARG A 185 13.42 6.16 -7.20
CA ARG A 185 12.99 5.97 -5.82
C ARG A 185 12.09 7.14 -5.43
N VAL A 186 10.87 6.83 -5.00
CA VAL A 186 9.96 7.78 -4.36
C VAL A 186 9.48 7.15 -3.05
N PHE A 187 9.36 7.98 -2.03
CA PHE A 187 8.73 7.64 -0.77
C PHE A 187 7.37 8.29 -0.76
N THR A 188 6.34 7.55 -0.41
CA THR A 188 4.99 8.07 -0.23
C THR A 188 4.58 7.94 1.22
N LEU A 189 3.53 8.66 1.61
CA LEU A 189 2.78 8.35 2.82
C LEU A 189 2.29 6.89 2.78
N GLN A 190 2.13 6.28 3.95
CA GLN A 190 1.64 4.90 4.04
C GLN A 190 0.14 4.84 3.76
N THR A 191 -0.60 5.82 4.27
CA THR A 191 -2.05 5.98 4.16
C THR A 191 -2.37 7.26 3.43
N VAL A 192 -3.52 7.29 2.77
CA VAL A 192 -4.05 8.51 2.16
C VAL A 192 -4.59 9.43 3.26
N PRO A 193 -4.11 10.68 3.41
CA PRO A 193 -4.67 11.62 4.37
C PRO A 193 -6.15 11.89 4.08
N VAL A 194 -6.99 11.92 5.12
CA VAL A 194 -8.45 12.14 5.00
C VAL A 194 -8.76 13.35 4.14
N LYS A 195 -8.04 14.46 4.33
CA LYS A 195 -8.22 15.73 3.61
C LYS A 195 -8.12 15.63 2.08
N ILE A 196 -7.38 14.64 1.56
CA ILE A 196 -7.22 14.44 0.12
C ILE A 196 -7.64 13.03 -0.31
N ARG A 197 -8.41 12.31 0.54
CA ARG A 197 -8.85 10.95 0.25
C ARG A 197 -9.70 10.92 -1.02
N GLY A 198 -10.68 11.82 -1.13
CA GLY A 198 -11.51 11.98 -2.32
C GLY A 198 -10.66 12.25 -3.56
N ALA A 199 -9.80 13.28 -3.53
CA ALA A 199 -8.94 13.63 -4.67
C ALA A 199 -8.02 12.47 -5.12
N ALA A 200 -7.45 11.71 -4.19
CA ALA A 200 -6.63 10.54 -4.52
C ALA A 200 -7.47 9.40 -5.11
N ARG A 201 -8.67 9.13 -4.57
CA ARG A 201 -9.63 8.15 -5.10
C ARG A 201 -10.03 8.53 -6.53
N THR A 202 -10.47 9.78 -6.75
CA THR A 202 -10.84 10.31 -8.07
C THR A 202 -9.70 10.18 -9.08
N ALA A 203 -8.46 10.50 -8.70
CA ALA A 203 -7.31 10.35 -9.58
C ALA A 203 -7.06 8.88 -10.00
N MET A 204 -7.19 7.93 -9.06
CA MET A 204 -7.04 6.51 -9.36
C MET A 204 -8.22 5.95 -10.16
N ARG A 205 -9.45 6.32 -9.81
CA ARG A 205 -10.70 6.01 -10.55
C ARG A 205 -10.58 6.43 -12.00
N ALA A 206 -10.24 7.70 -12.26
CA ALA A 206 -10.10 8.22 -13.62
C ALA A 206 -9.05 7.46 -14.43
N GLY A 207 -7.92 7.10 -13.82
CA GLY A 207 -6.91 6.26 -14.45
C GLY A 207 -7.43 4.86 -14.80
N LEU A 208 -8.20 4.24 -13.90
CA LEU A 208 -8.79 2.93 -14.13
C LEU A 208 -9.91 2.95 -15.18
N GLN A 209 -10.76 3.98 -15.20
CA GLN A 209 -11.80 4.17 -16.21
C GLN A 209 -11.20 4.26 -17.61
N LEU A 210 -10.19 5.13 -17.80
CA LEU A 210 -9.46 5.25 -19.07
C LEU A 210 -8.75 3.94 -19.46
N ALA A 211 -8.22 3.21 -18.47
CA ALA A 211 -7.61 1.91 -18.70
C ALA A 211 -8.64 0.81 -19.04
N ALA A 212 -9.92 0.98 -18.70
CA ALA A 212 -10.98 0.01 -18.98
C ALA A 212 -11.68 0.27 -20.31
N ASP A 213 -11.92 1.54 -20.65
CA ASP A 213 -12.71 2.01 -21.80
C ASP A 213 -12.14 1.56 -23.16
N GLN A 214 -10.82 1.36 -23.27
CA GLN A 214 -10.16 0.84 -24.50
C GLN A 214 -10.48 1.65 -25.78
N ALA A 215 -10.97 2.89 -25.66
CA ALA A 215 -11.32 3.74 -26.80
C ALA A 215 -10.15 3.96 -27.78
N SER A 216 -8.92 4.03 -27.27
CA SER A 216 -7.70 3.97 -28.08
C SER A 216 -6.53 3.38 -27.26
N PRO A 217 -5.53 2.75 -27.92
CA PRO A 217 -4.33 2.26 -27.24
C PRO A 217 -3.59 3.35 -26.45
N GLU A 218 -3.57 4.58 -26.96
CA GLU A 218 -2.93 5.73 -26.34
C GLU A 218 -3.66 6.15 -25.05
N GLN A 219 -4.98 6.29 -25.10
CA GLN A 219 -5.79 6.62 -23.91
C GLN A 219 -5.73 5.52 -22.87
N GLU A 220 -5.75 4.26 -23.30
CA GLU A 220 -5.60 3.13 -22.39
C GLU A 220 -4.25 3.20 -21.64
N LEU A 221 -3.16 3.42 -22.37
CA LEU A 221 -1.82 3.55 -21.77
C LEU A 221 -1.74 4.75 -20.83
N ARG A 222 -2.34 5.89 -21.19
CA ARG A 222 -2.41 7.08 -20.32
C ARG A 222 -3.19 6.79 -19.04
N GLY A 223 -4.31 6.06 -19.14
CA GLY A 223 -5.09 5.59 -17.98
C GLY A 223 -4.25 4.74 -17.02
N TRP A 224 -3.52 3.76 -17.55
CA TRP A 224 -2.61 2.95 -16.75
C TRP A 224 -1.50 3.77 -16.08
N LYS A 225 -0.89 4.70 -16.81
CA LYS A 225 0.14 5.61 -16.26
C LYS A 225 -0.44 6.45 -15.14
N LEU A 226 -1.64 7.03 -15.32
CA LEU A 226 -2.32 7.84 -14.32
C LEU A 226 -2.61 7.03 -13.05
N PHE A 227 -3.23 5.85 -13.20
CA PHE A 227 -3.54 4.97 -12.07
C PHE A 227 -2.29 4.60 -11.26
N VAL A 228 -1.21 4.17 -11.93
CA VAL A 228 0.03 3.73 -11.28
C VAL A 228 0.80 4.89 -10.64
N LEU A 229 0.75 6.09 -11.24
CA LEU A 229 1.56 7.24 -10.81
C LEU A 229 0.81 8.23 -9.91
N ALA A 230 -0.53 8.18 -9.81
CA ALA A 230 -1.33 9.06 -8.94
C ALA A 230 -0.83 9.09 -7.49
N PRO A 231 -0.51 7.94 -6.83
CA PRO A 231 0.08 7.97 -5.49
C PRO A 231 1.42 8.71 -5.42
N ARG A 232 2.24 8.66 -6.47
CA ARG A 232 3.53 9.40 -6.50
C ARG A 232 3.32 10.89 -6.64
N MET A 233 2.32 11.30 -7.41
CA MET A 233 2.02 12.72 -7.63
C MET A 233 1.43 13.37 -6.37
N LEU A 234 0.51 12.68 -5.69
CA LEU A 234 -0.23 13.27 -4.57
C LEU A 234 0.42 13.00 -3.21
N LEU A 235 1.04 11.83 -3.01
CA LEU A 235 1.37 11.32 -1.68
C LEU A 235 2.88 11.25 -1.40
N TYR A 236 3.74 11.78 -2.26
CA TYR A 236 5.19 11.72 -2.05
C TYR A 236 5.63 12.46 -0.78
N ARG A 237 6.76 12.08 -0.21
CA ARG A 237 7.32 12.72 0.99
C ARG A 237 8.83 12.60 0.99
N GLU A 238 9.46 13.43 1.80
CA GLU A 238 10.87 13.28 2.11
C GLU A 238 11.10 12.05 3.01
N PRO A 239 12.30 11.43 2.95
CA PRO A 239 12.69 10.38 3.89
C PRO A 239 12.55 10.85 5.35
N GLY A 240 12.07 9.97 6.23
CA GLY A 240 11.87 10.28 7.64
C GLY A 240 10.60 11.10 7.97
N VAL A 241 10.05 11.86 7.02
CA VAL A 241 8.78 12.59 7.22
C VAL A 241 7.62 11.60 7.24
N THR A 242 6.76 11.63 8.25
CA THR A 242 5.59 10.72 8.36
C THR A 242 4.25 11.39 8.08
N ARG A 243 4.22 12.74 8.07
CA ARG A 243 3.03 13.56 7.85
C ARG A 243 3.37 14.75 6.96
N LEU A 244 2.43 15.17 6.13
CA LEU A 244 2.53 16.39 5.34
C LEU A 244 1.63 17.46 5.93
N THR A 245 2.00 18.73 5.75
CA THR A 245 1.13 19.85 6.14
C THR A 245 -0.11 19.88 5.26
N PRO A 246 -1.25 20.39 5.76
CA PRO A 246 -2.45 20.55 4.95
C PRO A 246 -2.19 21.39 3.69
N ASP A 247 -1.42 22.47 3.78
CA ASP A 247 -1.17 23.38 2.65
C ASP A 247 -0.40 22.68 1.52
N GLU A 248 0.58 21.85 1.86
CA GLU A 248 1.32 21.06 0.87
C GLU A 248 0.41 20.01 0.20
N LEU A 249 -0.52 19.40 0.94
CA LEU A 249 -1.50 18.49 0.36
C LEU A 249 -2.43 19.22 -0.62
N HIS A 250 -2.95 20.40 -0.26
CA HIS A 250 -3.81 21.20 -1.14
C HIS A 250 -3.04 21.67 -2.37
N ARG A 251 -1.82 22.19 -2.21
CA ARG A 251 -0.94 22.59 -3.33
C ARG A 251 -0.83 21.49 -4.38
N ARG A 252 -0.64 20.23 -3.94
CA ARG A 252 -0.52 19.10 -4.87
C ARG A 252 -1.82 18.76 -5.58
N VAL A 253 -2.95 18.81 -4.87
CA VAL A 253 -4.27 18.62 -5.48
C VAL A 253 -4.52 19.69 -6.53
N THR A 254 -4.22 20.96 -6.23
CA THR A 254 -4.32 22.07 -7.18
C THR A 254 -3.45 21.85 -8.41
N LEU A 255 -2.17 21.52 -8.23
CA LEU A 255 -1.26 21.20 -9.35
C LEU A 255 -1.76 20.00 -10.18
N PHE A 256 -2.34 19.00 -9.52
CA PHE A 256 -2.90 17.84 -10.18
C PHE A 256 -4.12 18.20 -11.03
N GLN A 257 -5.05 18.99 -10.49
CA GLN A 257 -6.23 19.50 -11.20
C GLN A 257 -5.86 20.41 -12.38
N GLN A 258 -4.76 21.15 -12.27
CA GLN A 258 -4.21 21.98 -13.35
C GLN A 258 -3.48 21.19 -14.44
N GLY A 259 -3.40 19.86 -14.33
CA GLY A 259 -2.67 19.02 -15.28
C GLY A 259 -1.14 19.14 -15.17
N ALA A 260 -0.60 19.71 -14.10
CA ALA A 260 0.85 19.89 -13.89
C ALA A 260 1.54 18.59 -13.41
N TRP A 261 1.19 17.46 -14.01
CA TRP A 261 1.59 16.12 -13.55
C TRP A 261 3.09 15.87 -13.66
N LEU A 262 3.74 16.33 -14.74
CA LEU A 262 5.20 16.28 -14.90
C LEU A 262 5.94 17.08 -13.82
N GLN A 263 5.35 18.17 -13.32
CA GLN A 263 5.91 18.91 -12.20
C GLN A 263 5.82 18.09 -10.92
N LEU A 264 4.66 17.50 -10.62
CA LEU A 264 4.48 16.65 -9.44
C LEU A 264 5.43 15.44 -9.42
N LEU A 265 5.65 14.81 -10.57
CA LEU A 265 6.62 13.70 -10.68
C LEU A 265 8.06 14.15 -10.48
N ARG A 266 8.44 15.33 -10.99
CA ARG A 266 9.76 15.93 -10.73
C ARG A 266 9.94 16.27 -9.25
N ASP A 267 8.96 16.92 -8.62
CA ASP A 267 8.97 17.26 -7.20
C ASP A 267 9.10 15.98 -6.34
N ALA A 268 8.37 14.91 -6.69
CA ALA A 268 8.47 13.62 -6.02
C ALA A 268 9.89 13.00 -6.12
N ALA A 269 10.53 13.10 -7.29
CA ALA A 269 11.90 12.63 -7.48
C ALA A 269 12.91 13.48 -6.69
N LEU A 270 12.73 14.81 -6.64
CA LEU A 270 13.57 15.73 -5.86
C LEU A 270 13.46 15.46 -4.36
N ALA A 271 12.25 15.29 -3.83
CA ALA A 271 12.01 14.98 -2.42
C ALA A 271 12.70 13.66 -1.99
N ALA A 272 12.73 12.66 -2.87
CA ALA A 272 13.45 11.42 -2.60
C ALA A 272 14.97 11.56 -2.68
N GLY A 273 15.48 12.48 -3.51
CA GLY A 273 16.89 12.81 -3.65
C GLY A 273 17.47 13.57 -2.46
N ALA A 274 16.68 14.44 -1.83
CA ALA A 274 17.09 15.26 -0.69
C ALA A 274 17.65 14.43 0.47
N GLY A 275 17.05 13.27 0.76
CA GLY A 275 17.52 12.38 1.82
C GLY A 275 18.65 11.41 1.43
N ARG A 276 19.12 11.42 0.17
CA ARG A 276 20.20 10.52 -0.27
C ARG A 276 21.56 10.86 0.36
N ARG A 277 21.71 12.08 0.90
CA ARG A 277 23.01 12.59 1.36
C ARG A 277 23.56 11.97 2.65
N ARG A 278 22.77 11.26 3.48
CA ARG A 278 23.29 10.63 4.70
C ARG A 278 22.50 9.39 5.11
N HIS A 279 22.41 8.39 4.24
CA HIS A 279 22.32 7.01 4.75
C HIS A 279 23.71 6.56 5.19
N THR A 280 24.40 7.37 6.02
CA THR A 280 25.34 6.82 6.98
C THR A 280 24.58 5.70 7.67
N THR A 281 25.11 4.49 7.61
CA THR A 281 24.58 3.30 8.28
C THR A 281 24.30 3.66 9.73
N VAL A 282 23.10 4.18 10.02
CA VAL A 282 22.60 4.24 11.38
C VAL A 282 22.62 2.78 11.78
N PRO A 283 23.48 2.39 12.75
CA PRO A 283 23.56 1.01 13.16
C PRO A 283 22.14 0.55 13.48
N ASP A 284 21.78 -0.68 13.09
CA ASP A 284 20.51 -1.27 13.48
C ASP A 284 20.54 -1.51 15.00
N THR A 285 20.31 -0.44 15.75
CA THR A 285 20.31 -0.44 17.20
C THR A 285 19.01 -1.05 17.70
N GLU A 286 19.07 -1.59 18.91
CA GLU A 286 17.87 -2.04 19.61
C GLU A 286 16.80 -0.93 19.69
N ALA A 287 17.22 0.33 19.88
CA ALA A 287 16.33 1.49 19.87
C ALA A 287 15.62 1.68 18.52
N THR A 288 16.30 1.48 17.39
CA THR A 288 15.69 1.55 16.05
C THR A 288 14.67 0.42 15.83
N ARG A 289 14.99 -0.80 16.28
CA ARG A 289 14.05 -1.93 16.23
C ARG A 289 12.84 -1.71 17.12
N ALA A 290 13.04 -1.20 18.33
CA ALA A 290 11.97 -0.85 19.26
C ALA A 290 11.05 0.23 18.68
N ALA A 291 11.59 1.33 18.15
CA ALA A 291 10.80 2.39 17.52
C ALA A 291 9.95 1.86 16.35
N ARG A 292 10.53 0.98 15.52
CA ARG A 292 9.81 0.31 14.44
C ARG A 292 8.71 -0.61 14.95
N ALA A 293 8.96 -1.40 15.98
CA ALA A 293 7.97 -2.27 16.59
C ALA A 293 6.81 -1.46 17.17
N THR A 294 7.09 -0.37 17.89
CA THR A 294 6.08 0.56 18.41
C THR A 294 5.21 1.14 17.29
N ALA A 295 5.81 1.57 16.17
CA ALA A 295 5.04 2.05 15.03
C ALA A 295 4.11 0.97 14.44
N LEU A 296 4.54 -0.29 14.41
CA LEU A 296 3.70 -1.42 13.96
C LEU A 296 2.57 -1.75 14.96
N VAL A 297 2.81 -1.62 16.27
CA VAL A 297 1.76 -1.75 17.29
C VAL A 297 0.68 -0.69 17.10
N HIS A 298 1.05 0.57 16.85
CA HIS A 298 0.08 1.63 16.56
C HIS A 298 -0.75 1.39 15.29
N LEU A 299 -0.26 0.53 14.38
CA LEU A 299 -0.99 0.11 13.18
C LEU A 299 -1.83 -1.17 13.39
N GLY A 300 -1.82 -1.75 14.60
CA GLY A 300 -2.51 -3.00 14.93
C GLY A 300 -1.76 -4.26 14.45
N GLU A 301 -0.50 -4.15 14.05
CA GLU A 301 0.28 -5.22 13.41
C GLU A 301 1.18 -5.95 14.42
N LEU A 302 0.60 -6.57 15.45
CA LEU A 302 1.36 -7.15 16.60
C LEU A 302 2.38 -8.22 16.18
N SER A 303 1.99 -9.14 15.30
CA SER A 303 2.90 -10.17 14.76
C SER A 303 4.07 -9.57 13.98
N ALA A 304 3.85 -8.43 13.31
CA ALA A 304 4.92 -7.70 12.64
C ALA A 304 5.83 -6.99 13.62
N ALA A 305 5.26 -6.38 14.66
CA ALA A 305 6.01 -5.71 15.71
C ALA A 305 6.96 -6.68 16.40
N GLY A 306 6.47 -7.86 16.80
CA GLY A 306 7.32 -8.93 17.37
C GLY A 306 8.44 -9.34 16.42
N ARG A 307 8.13 -9.57 15.14
CA ARG A 307 9.16 -9.87 14.13
C ARG A 307 10.17 -8.74 13.95
N ALA A 308 9.77 -7.48 14.07
CA ALA A 308 10.67 -6.33 13.90
C ALA A 308 11.73 -6.26 15.01
N LEU A 309 11.43 -6.76 16.21
CA LEU A 309 12.38 -6.82 17.33
C LEU A 309 13.48 -7.87 17.11
N VAL A 310 13.16 -8.98 16.45
CA VAL A 310 14.06 -10.12 16.21
C VAL A 310 14.58 -10.22 14.78
N ALA A 311 14.13 -9.33 13.89
CA ALA A 311 14.48 -9.38 12.48
C ALA A 311 15.99 -9.22 12.29
N ALA A 312 16.55 -10.00 11.36
CA ALA A 312 17.93 -9.81 10.95
C ALA A 312 18.12 -8.38 10.41
N PRO A 313 19.26 -7.74 10.72
CA PRO A 313 19.54 -6.39 10.29
C PRO A 313 19.62 -6.31 8.75
N LEU A 314 19.32 -5.12 8.22
CA LEU A 314 19.60 -4.82 6.83
C LEU A 314 21.11 -4.91 6.59
N ALA A 315 21.49 -5.41 5.41
CA ALA A 315 22.89 -5.31 4.99
C ALA A 315 23.24 -3.84 4.72
N PRO A 316 24.47 -3.41 5.01
CA PRO A 316 24.89 -2.03 4.78
C PRO A 316 24.76 -1.69 3.29
N GLY A 317 24.36 -0.46 2.97
CA GLY A 317 24.27 0.01 1.59
C GLY A 317 25.63 0.40 1.02
N ASN A 318 26.64 -0.47 1.10
CA ASN A 318 28.01 -0.23 0.63
C ASN A 318 28.34 -1.05 -0.64
N GLU A 319 29.48 -0.73 -1.25
CA GLU A 319 29.93 -1.37 -2.50
C GLU A 319 30.17 -2.88 -2.32
N GLU A 320 30.64 -3.32 -1.15
CA GLU A 320 30.83 -4.73 -0.84
C GLU A 320 29.51 -5.51 -0.86
N THR A 321 28.46 -4.98 -0.24
CA THR A 321 27.12 -5.56 -0.29
C THR A 321 26.60 -5.59 -1.72
N PHE A 322 26.86 -4.54 -2.50
CA PHE A 322 26.47 -4.49 -3.91
C PHE A 322 27.22 -5.52 -4.76
N ALA A 323 28.52 -5.69 -4.57
CA ALA A 323 29.34 -6.70 -5.24
C ALA A 323 28.87 -8.12 -4.89
N GLU A 324 28.61 -8.43 -3.61
CA GLU A 324 28.05 -9.72 -3.22
C GLU A 324 26.65 -9.94 -3.84
N LEU A 325 25.88 -8.87 -4.03
CA LEU A 325 24.58 -8.90 -4.70
C LEU A 325 24.66 -9.07 -6.22
N GLN A 326 25.80 -8.77 -6.84
CA GLN A 326 26.04 -8.96 -8.27
C GLN A 326 26.84 -10.21 -8.61
N ASP A 327 27.37 -10.92 -7.61
CA ASP A 327 28.20 -12.10 -7.80
C ASP A 327 27.58 -13.08 -8.82
N PRO A 328 28.20 -13.24 -10.02
CA PRO A 328 27.65 -14.04 -11.10
C PRO A 328 27.67 -15.54 -10.79
N ALA A 329 28.54 -16.00 -9.89
CA ALA A 329 28.55 -17.40 -9.45
C ALA A 329 27.31 -17.72 -8.60
N ARG A 330 26.79 -16.72 -7.87
CA ARG A 330 25.55 -16.85 -7.06
C ARG A 330 24.29 -16.47 -7.82
N ARG A 331 24.41 -15.57 -8.80
CA ARG A 331 23.31 -15.01 -9.60
C ARG A 331 23.72 -15.01 -11.07
N PRO A 332 23.62 -16.15 -11.75
CA PRO A 332 24.03 -16.22 -13.15
C PRO A 332 23.18 -15.26 -13.99
N SER A 333 23.86 -14.55 -14.90
CA SER A 333 23.22 -13.61 -15.84
C SER A 333 22.36 -14.33 -16.89
N ARG A 334 22.54 -15.64 -17.03
CA ARG A 334 21.76 -16.53 -17.88
C ARG A 334 21.05 -17.59 -17.03
N PRO A 335 19.84 -18.01 -17.40
CA PRO A 335 19.20 -19.17 -16.79
C PRO A 335 20.14 -20.40 -16.81
N TYR A 336 20.15 -21.18 -15.73
CA TYR A 336 20.95 -22.41 -15.64
C TYR A 336 20.57 -23.46 -16.69
N ALA A 337 19.32 -23.42 -17.15
CA ALA A 337 18.79 -24.21 -18.24
C ALA A 337 17.89 -23.34 -19.11
N PRO A 338 17.79 -23.61 -20.43
CA PRO A 338 16.81 -22.94 -21.27
C PRO A 338 15.41 -23.12 -20.67
N MET A 339 14.62 -22.06 -20.67
CA MET A 339 13.23 -22.15 -20.22
C MET A 339 12.46 -23.03 -21.21
N PRO A 340 11.73 -24.06 -20.75
CA PRO A 340 10.96 -24.91 -21.64
C PRO A 340 10.02 -24.09 -22.53
N ALA A 341 9.96 -24.41 -23.83
CA ALA A 341 9.16 -23.66 -24.81
C ALA A 341 7.69 -23.52 -24.37
N HIS A 342 7.09 -24.59 -23.85
CA HIS A 342 5.72 -24.58 -23.34
C HIS A 342 5.46 -23.57 -22.20
N ILE A 343 6.48 -23.12 -21.46
CA ILE A 343 6.35 -22.07 -20.44
C ILE A 343 6.39 -20.67 -21.08
N LEU A 344 7.26 -20.46 -22.07
CA LEU A 344 7.37 -19.19 -22.81
C LEU A 344 6.14 -18.95 -23.69
N ASP A 345 5.66 -20.03 -24.29
CA ASP A 345 4.50 -20.07 -25.17
C ASP A 345 3.20 -20.26 -24.38
N PHE A 346 3.28 -20.43 -23.05
CA PHE A 346 2.09 -20.54 -22.21
C PHE A 346 1.19 -19.33 -22.44
N ARG A 347 -0.01 -19.60 -22.92
CA ARG A 347 -1.14 -18.67 -22.95
C ARG A 347 -2.20 -19.31 -22.06
N PRO A 348 -2.69 -18.60 -21.02
CA PRO A 348 -3.73 -19.17 -20.18
C PRO A 348 -4.94 -19.54 -21.05
N GLU A 349 -5.32 -20.82 -21.02
CA GLU A 349 -6.50 -21.31 -21.72
C GLU A 349 -7.75 -20.71 -21.06
N GLY A 350 -8.56 -20.02 -21.86
CA GLY A 350 -9.76 -19.35 -21.41
C GLY A 350 -9.54 -18.06 -20.62
N ASN A 351 -10.65 -17.38 -20.34
CA ASN A 351 -10.66 -16.23 -19.45
C ASN A 351 -10.33 -16.74 -18.04
N SER A 352 -9.07 -16.64 -17.62
CA SER A 352 -8.67 -16.93 -16.24
C SER A 352 -9.36 -15.93 -15.32
N GLN A 353 -10.60 -16.22 -14.94
CA GLN A 353 -11.43 -15.34 -14.14
C GLN A 353 -10.78 -15.13 -12.79
N LEU A 354 -10.69 -13.87 -12.39
CA LEU A 354 -10.27 -13.49 -11.06
C LEU A 354 -11.57 -13.19 -10.31
N PRO A 355 -12.07 -14.00 -9.38
CA PRO A 355 -13.33 -13.68 -8.72
C PRO A 355 -13.20 -12.35 -7.98
N ALA A 356 -14.07 -11.37 -8.29
CA ALA A 356 -14.00 -10.01 -7.75
C ALA A 356 -14.00 -10.00 -6.21
N HIS A 357 -14.88 -10.79 -5.59
CA HIS A 357 -14.96 -10.92 -4.13
C HIS A 357 -13.66 -11.44 -3.50
N VAL A 358 -12.91 -12.34 -4.16
CA VAL A 358 -11.62 -12.85 -3.66
C VAL A 358 -10.56 -11.76 -3.77
N LEU A 359 -10.56 -10.96 -4.84
CA LEU A 359 -9.67 -9.81 -4.98
C LEU A 359 -9.91 -8.78 -3.87
N CYS A 360 -11.17 -8.36 -3.69
CA CYS A 360 -11.55 -7.40 -2.66
C CYS A 360 -11.21 -7.92 -1.26
N THR A 361 -11.53 -9.19 -0.96
CA THR A 361 -11.17 -9.84 0.31
C THR A 361 -9.64 -9.89 0.51
N ALA A 362 -8.88 -10.26 -0.51
CA ALA A 362 -7.42 -10.28 -0.45
C ALA A 362 -6.81 -8.88 -0.23
N LEU A 363 -7.46 -7.81 -0.73
CA LEU A 363 -7.04 -6.43 -0.49
C LEU A 363 -7.43 -5.94 0.92
N ARG A 364 -8.64 -6.25 1.40
CA ARG A 364 -9.10 -5.95 2.77
C ARG A 364 -8.24 -6.64 3.83
N THR A 365 -7.80 -7.86 3.56
CA THR A 365 -6.95 -8.65 4.46
C THR A 365 -5.45 -8.47 4.23
N ALA A 366 -5.06 -7.76 3.16
CA ALA A 366 -3.65 -7.49 2.89
C ALA A 366 -2.98 -6.80 4.10
N ARG A 367 -1.76 -7.22 4.43
CA ARG A 367 -1.06 -6.66 5.58
C ARG A 367 -0.88 -5.13 5.48
N ARG A 368 -1.26 -4.38 6.52
CA ARG A 368 -1.04 -2.93 6.61
C ARG A 368 0.44 -2.63 6.86
N GLY A 369 0.91 -1.45 6.46
CA GLY A 369 2.31 -1.08 6.61
C GLY A 369 3.26 -1.89 5.74
N SER A 370 2.74 -2.65 4.76
CA SER A 370 3.58 -3.37 3.81
C SER A 370 4.38 -2.37 2.99
N ALA A 371 5.68 -2.64 2.81
CA ALA A 371 6.55 -1.75 2.06
C ALA A 371 5.98 -1.46 0.66
N PRO A 372 6.00 -0.19 0.21
CA PRO A 372 5.51 0.17 -1.10
C PRO A 372 6.38 -0.45 -2.20
N GLY A 373 5.76 -0.69 -3.35
CA GLY A 373 6.44 -1.12 -4.55
C GLY A 373 7.19 0.02 -5.26
N PRO A 374 7.71 -0.21 -6.48
CA PRO A 374 8.35 0.83 -7.27
C PRO A 374 7.42 1.99 -7.65
N SER A 375 6.12 1.76 -7.79
CA SER A 375 5.12 2.84 -7.95
C SER A 375 4.96 3.73 -6.72
N GLY A 376 5.52 3.37 -5.55
CA GLY A 376 5.18 4.04 -4.30
C GLY A 376 3.78 3.70 -3.78
N MET A 377 2.97 2.92 -4.50
CA MET A 377 1.66 2.51 -4.02
C MET A 377 1.77 1.56 -2.82
N THR A 378 0.84 1.68 -1.87
CA THR A 378 0.66 0.79 -0.71
C THR A 378 -0.69 0.08 -0.81
N ASN A 379 -0.94 -0.92 0.05
CA ASN A 379 -2.26 -1.57 0.11
C ASN A 379 -3.35 -0.56 0.55
N GLU A 380 -2.99 0.38 1.40
CA GLU A 380 -3.89 1.40 1.92
C GLU A 380 -4.29 2.44 0.86
N HIS A 381 -3.43 2.68 -0.13
CA HIS A 381 -3.82 3.49 -1.30
C HIS A 381 -4.88 2.76 -2.12
N LEU A 382 -4.67 1.47 -2.44
CA LEU A 382 -5.68 0.71 -3.18
C LEU A 382 -6.99 0.53 -2.42
N ARG A 383 -6.95 0.47 -1.08
CA ARG A 383 -8.16 0.32 -0.26
C ARG A 383 -9.14 1.46 -0.35
N VAL A 384 -8.72 2.66 -0.77
CA VAL A 384 -9.68 3.76 -0.96
C VAL A 384 -10.64 3.50 -2.12
N LEU A 385 -10.27 2.59 -3.03
CA LEU A 385 -11.13 2.11 -4.12
C LEU A 385 -12.15 1.07 -3.65
N LEU A 386 -12.07 0.60 -2.41
CA LEU A 386 -13.06 -0.30 -1.81
C LEU A 386 -14.18 0.46 -1.10
N ASP A 387 -14.11 1.79 -1.07
CA ASP A 387 -15.16 2.63 -0.50
C ASP A 387 -16.39 2.70 -1.44
N ASP A 388 -16.25 2.26 -2.68
CA ASP A 388 -17.25 2.35 -3.75
C ASP A 388 -17.20 1.07 -4.63
N GLU A 389 -18.37 0.56 -5.02
CA GLU A 389 -18.47 -0.71 -5.76
C GLU A 389 -18.01 -0.54 -7.22
N GLU A 390 -18.26 0.61 -7.84
CA GLU A 390 -17.81 0.90 -9.21
C GLU A 390 -16.27 0.97 -9.27
N ASP A 391 -15.64 1.63 -8.29
CA ASP A 391 -14.19 1.65 -8.13
C ASP A 391 -13.59 0.25 -7.93
N SER A 392 -14.28 -0.58 -7.15
CA SER A 392 -13.89 -1.96 -6.91
C SER A 392 -13.96 -2.79 -8.20
N ALA A 393 -15.01 -2.61 -9.01
CA ALA A 393 -15.18 -3.25 -10.31
C ALA A 393 -14.12 -2.80 -11.33
N LEU A 394 -13.76 -1.52 -11.34
CA LEU A 394 -12.69 -0.98 -12.17
C LEU A 394 -11.32 -1.55 -11.78
N LEU A 395 -11.02 -1.63 -10.48
CA LEU A 395 -9.79 -2.26 -9.99
C LEU A 395 -9.74 -3.75 -10.35
N HIS A 396 -10.88 -4.45 -10.23
CA HIS A 396 -11.02 -5.84 -10.64
C HIS A 396 -10.74 -6.05 -12.13
N THR A 397 -11.34 -5.22 -12.99
CA THR A 397 -11.11 -5.23 -14.44
C THR A 397 -9.62 -5.05 -14.75
N ALA A 398 -8.97 -4.06 -14.15
CA ALA A 398 -7.53 -3.85 -14.31
C ALA A 398 -6.71 -5.06 -13.84
N ALA A 399 -7.06 -5.65 -12.70
CA ALA A 399 -6.41 -6.84 -12.16
C ALA A 399 -6.55 -8.06 -13.10
N GLU A 400 -7.72 -8.27 -13.70
CA GLU A 400 -7.94 -9.31 -14.70
C GLU A 400 -7.09 -9.11 -15.95
N ARG A 401 -6.97 -7.87 -16.44
CA ARG A 401 -6.09 -7.57 -17.57
C ARG A 401 -4.63 -7.90 -17.27
N VAL A 402 -4.15 -7.61 -16.06
CA VAL A 402 -2.78 -7.97 -15.64
C VAL A 402 -2.60 -9.49 -15.59
N VAL A 403 -3.57 -10.22 -15.04
CA VAL A 403 -3.57 -11.70 -15.01
C VAL A 403 -3.48 -12.29 -16.40
N GLN A 404 -4.31 -11.78 -17.32
CA GLN A 404 -4.46 -12.31 -18.67
C GLN A 404 -3.30 -11.87 -19.58
N GLY A 405 -2.40 -11.03 -19.09
CA GLY A 405 -1.33 -10.44 -19.92
C GLY A 405 -1.85 -9.47 -20.98
N ARG A 406 -3.04 -8.90 -20.78
CA ARG A 406 -3.72 -7.95 -21.70
C ARG A 406 -3.53 -6.49 -21.31
N ALA A 407 -2.74 -6.18 -20.28
CA ALA A 407 -2.32 -4.81 -20.04
C ALA A 407 -1.24 -4.41 -21.07
N PRO A 408 -1.09 -3.10 -21.41
CA PRO A 408 -0.14 -2.66 -22.42
C PRO A 408 1.28 -3.13 -22.09
N PRO A 409 2.12 -3.47 -23.09
CA PRO A 409 3.48 -3.99 -22.85
C PRO A 409 4.32 -3.09 -21.93
N ALA A 410 4.24 -1.77 -22.11
CA ALA A 410 4.93 -0.79 -21.26
C ALA A 410 4.52 -0.88 -19.78
N VAL A 411 3.25 -1.21 -19.51
CA VAL A 411 2.72 -1.40 -18.14
C VAL A 411 3.22 -2.70 -17.55
N ILE A 412 3.19 -3.80 -18.32
CA ILE A 412 3.73 -5.09 -17.88
C ILE A 412 5.22 -4.98 -17.56
N GLU A 413 6.00 -4.30 -18.40
CA GLU A 413 7.41 -4.04 -18.14
C GLU A 413 7.64 -3.22 -16.86
N ALA A 414 6.80 -2.22 -16.62
CA ALA A 414 6.90 -1.39 -15.44
C ALA A 414 6.51 -2.15 -14.16
N LEU A 415 5.43 -2.94 -14.18
CA LEU A 415 5.04 -3.83 -13.07
C LEU A 415 6.06 -4.96 -12.80
N ARG A 416 6.91 -5.28 -13.79
CA ARG A 416 8.04 -6.20 -13.64
C ARG A 416 9.20 -5.60 -12.85
N VAL A 417 9.31 -4.27 -12.79
CA VAL A 417 10.29 -3.58 -11.94
C VAL A 417 10.08 -4.00 -10.49
N GLY A 418 11.18 -4.18 -9.77
CA GLY A 418 11.19 -4.50 -8.35
C GLY A 418 12.24 -3.68 -7.62
N ARG A 419 12.00 -3.45 -6.33
CA ARG A 419 12.95 -2.76 -5.45
C ARG A 419 13.77 -3.79 -4.67
N LEU A 420 15.08 -3.76 -4.86
CA LEU A 420 15.98 -4.66 -4.15
C LEU A 420 16.24 -4.12 -2.74
N VAL A 421 16.10 -5.00 -1.75
CA VAL A 421 16.46 -4.79 -0.34
C VAL A 421 17.46 -5.86 0.05
N ALA A 422 18.59 -5.44 0.63
CA ALA A 422 19.65 -6.34 1.05
C ALA A 422 19.46 -6.72 2.53
N LEU A 423 19.37 -8.03 2.82
CA LEU A 423 19.22 -8.56 4.17
C LEU A 423 20.46 -9.36 4.57
N ARG A 424 20.94 -9.21 5.81
CA ARG A 424 21.99 -10.10 6.33
C ARG A 424 21.41 -11.47 6.66
N LYS A 425 22.14 -12.53 6.32
CA LYS A 425 21.81 -13.89 6.77
C LYS A 425 22.42 -14.14 8.16
N PRO A 426 21.80 -15.00 9.00
CA PRO A 426 22.38 -15.38 10.30
C PRO A 426 23.77 -16.01 10.19
N ALA A 427 24.01 -16.84 9.17
CA ALA A 427 25.27 -17.54 8.94
C ALA A 427 26.31 -16.71 8.14
N GLY A 428 26.08 -15.41 7.97
CA GLY A 428 26.92 -14.54 7.13
C GLY A 428 26.46 -14.40 5.68
N GLY A 429 26.94 -13.36 5.01
CA GLY A 429 26.57 -12.96 3.66
C GLY A 429 25.22 -12.25 3.53
N VAL A 430 24.84 -11.95 2.29
CA VAL A 430 23.69 -11.10 1.94
C VAL A 430 22.67 -11.85 1.10
N ARG A 431 21.38 -11.69 1.44
CA ARG A 431 20.23 -12.12 0.64
C ARG A 431 19.58 -10.90 -0.01
N ALA A 432 19.35 -10.97 -1.32
CA ALA A 432 18.49 -10.02 -2.02
C ALA A 432 17.02 -10.36 -1.77
N LEU A 433 16.23 -9.37 -1.38
CA LEU A 433 14.77 -9.42 -1.42
C LEU A 433 14.30 -8.43 -2.48
N VAL A 434 13.48 -8.89 -3.44
CA VAL A 434 12.90 -8.02 -4.46
C VAL A 434 11.44 -7.74 -4.10
N VAL A 435 11.13 -6.49 -3.82
CA VAL A 435 9.77 -6.02 -3.54
C VAL A 435 9.15 -5.56 -4.85
N GLY A 436 8.22 -6.35 -5.37
CA GLY A 436 7.42 -6.00 -6.55
C GLY A 436 6.33 -4.98 -6.25
N ASP A 437 5.69 -4.48 -7.31
CA ASP A 437 4.57 -3.56 -7.20
C ASP A 437 3.39 -4.14 -6.39
N VAL A 438 2.63 -3.27 -5.71
CA VAL A 438 1.45 -3.70 -4.92
C VAL A 438 0.42 -4.38 -5.80
N LEU A 439 0.10 -3.83 -6.98
CA LEU A 439 -0.89 -4.44 -7.87
C LEU A 439 -0.46 -5.85 -8.29
N ARG A 440 0.80 -6.01 -8.71
CA ARG A 440 1.37 -7.31 -9.09
C ARG A 440 1.35 -8.31 -7.93
N ARG A 441 1.68 -7.88 -6.71
CA ARG A 441 1.65 -8.74 -5.51
C ARG A 441 0.23 -9.15 -5.13
N LEU A 442 -0.73 -8.23 -5.23
CA LEU A 442 -2.14 -8.51 -4.97
C LEU A 442 -2.68 -9.54 -5.96
N VAL A 443 -2.50 -9.30 -7.26
CA VAL A 443 -2.91 -10.21 -8.33
C VAL A 443 -2.28 -11.60 -8.16
N GLY A 444 -0.96 -11.65 -7.91
CA GLY A 444 -0.25 -12.91 -7.69
C GLY A 444 -0.77 -13.68 -6.48
N ARG A 445 -1.10 -12.99 -5.38
CA ARG A 445 -1.69 -13.60 -4.18
C ARG A 445 -3.05 -14.23 -4.50
N VAL A 446 -3.95 -13.49 -5.16
CA VAL A 446 -5.30 -13.97 -5.47
C VAL A 446 -5.23 -15.18 -6.41
N LYS A 447 -4.36 -15.14 -7.42
CA LYS A 447 -4.18 -16.30 -8.32
C LYS A 447 -3.56 -17.51 -7.63
N ALA A 448 -2.65 -17.32 -6.69
CA ALA A 448 -2.13 -18.43 -5.89
C ALA A 448 -3.21 -19.04 -4.99
N ALA A 449 -4.05 -18.22 -4.35
CA ALA A 449 -5.15 -18.69 -3.51
C ALA A 449 -6.21 -19.49 -4.30
N ASN A 450 -6.58 -19.02 -5.50
CA ASN A 450 -7.58 -19.71 -6.32
C ASN A 450 -7.15 -21.09 -6.83
N LYS A 451 -5.85 -21.34 -6.95
CA LYS A 451 -5.32 -22.65 -7.35
C LYS A 451 -5.44 -23.71 -6.24
N VAL A 452 -5.66 -23.30 -4.99
CA VAL A 452 -5.79 -24.24 -3.86
C VAL A 452 -7.22 -24.76 -3.72
N ILE A 453 -8.19 -24.07 -4.34
CA ILE A 453 -9.63 -24.39 -4.23
C ILE A 453 -10.08 -25.30 -5.39
N ARG A 454 -9.29 -25.41 -6.47
CA ARG A 454 -9.51 -26.34 -7.58
C ARG A 454 -8.52 -27.48 -7.48
#